data_AF-A0A839TAZ2-F1
#
_entry.id   AF-A0A839TAZ2-F1
#
_cell.length_a   1.000
_cell.length_b   1.000
_cell.length_c   1.000
_cell.angle_alpha   90.00
_cell.angle_beta   90.00
_cell.angle_gamma   90.00
#
_symmetry.space_group_name_H-M   'P 1'
#
loop_
_entity.id
_entity.type
_entity.pdbx_description
1 polymer ?
#
loop_
_entity_poly.entity_id
_entity_poly.type
_entity_poly.pdbx_seq_one_letter_code
_entity_poly.pdbx_strand_id
1 'polypeptide(L)'
;MIETPNALLYKPNIEEYNPSVIACFCISDDWNEQSLLKLKEKTDAYFLVGIQTPDSELVSFDIVEGIVECQSEDVSQVVKLLNISQRGLIGIDVNDIKNLFERSRSYKFIQIHITDEFETDMVKTTAHELVDQLPKGLNVEGLLVGMESSESLSINHTSYIIDFLEKSIVGDELYKYYCTSISDEANSFRLRMIYAEAH
;
A
#
# COMPACT_ATOMS: atom_id res chain seq x y z
N MET A 1 1.20 -23.69 -12.31
CA MET A 1 1.62 -22.38 -12.81
C MET A 1 2.10 -21.59 -11.62
N ILE A 2 3.31 -21.03 -11.67
CA ILE A 2 3.73 -20.04 -10.69
C ILE A 2 2.93 -18.80 -11.03
N GLU A 3 2.06 -18.38 -10.12
CA GLU A 3 1.23 -17.19 -10.30
C GLU A 3 2.16 -15.97 -10.28
N THR A 4 2.10 -15.13 -11.32
CA THR A 4 2.88 -13.90 -11.36
C THR A 4 2.42 -13.00 -10.23
N PRO A 5 3.31 -12.53 -9.34
CA PRO A 5 2.93 -11.62 -8.26
C PRO A 5 2.38 -10.31 -8.83
N ASN A 6 1.41 -9.73 -8.14
CA ASN A 6 0.84 -8.44 -8.52
C ASN A 6 1.88 -7.33 -8.34
N ALA A 7 2.64 -7.32 -7.24
CA ALA A 7 3.69 -6.34 -7.02
C ALA A 7 5.02 -6.98 -6.57
N LEU A 8 6.14 -6.46 -7.06
CA LEU A 8 7.50 -6.83 -6.63
C LEU A 8 8.38 -5.60 -6.44
N LEU A 9 9.29 -5.68 -5.47
CA LEU A 9 10.34 -4.70 -5.27
C LEU A 9 11.58 -5.06 -6.07
N TYR A 10 12.03 -4.15 -6.93
CA TYR A 10 13.22 -4.31 -7.75
C TYR A 10 14.37 -3.46 -7.24
N LYS A 11 15.58 -4.00 -7.43
CA LYS A 11 16.83 -3.28 -7.19
C LYS A 11 17.48 -2.93 -8.53
N PRO A 12 18.24 -1.82 -8.57
CA PRO A 12 18.97 -1.44 -9.77
C PRO A 12 20.06 -2.46 -10.07
N ASN A 13 20.57 -2.45 -11.30
CA ASN A 13 21.74 -3.22 -11.74
C ASN A 13 21.62 -4.75 -11.61
N ILE A 14 20.40 -5.30 -11.68
CA ILE A 14 20.19 -6.76 -11.79
C ILE A 14 20.09 -7.14 -13.27
N GLU A 15 20.67 -8.29 -13.64
CA GLU A 15 20.68 -8.79 -15.02
C GLU A 15 19.28 -9.27 -15.47
N GLU A 16 18.60 -10.02 -14.60
CA GLU A 16 17.30 -10.64 -14.84
C GLU A 16 16.27 -10.20 -13.79
N TYR A 17 15.09 -9.83 -14.27
CA TYR A 17 13.97 -9.45 -13.42
C TYR A 17 12.85 -10.48 -13.57
N ASN A 18 12.31 -10.94 -12.43
CA ASN A 18 11.08 -11.72 -12.45
C ASN A 18 9.92 -10.83 -12.91
N PRO A 19 8.95 -11.33 -13.70
CA PRO A 19 7.78 -10.54 -14.07
C PRO A 19 6.92 -10.15 -12.85
N SER A 20 6.27 -8.98 -12.94
CA SER A 20 5.21 -8.55 -12.01
C SER A 20 4.31 -7.54 -12.72
N VAL A 21 3.07 -7.42 -12.26
CA VAL A 21 2.12 -6.46 -12.85
C VAL A 21 2.44 -5.01 -12.42
N ILE A 22 2.91 -4.83 -11.19
CA ILE A 22 3.31 -3.56 -10.58
C ILE A 22 4.77 -3.67 -10.18
N ALA A 23 5.64 -2.89 -10.82
CA ALA A 23 7.04 -2.85 -10.45
C ALA A 23 7.31 -1.71 -9.46
N CYS A 24 7.62 -2.08 -8.23
CA CYS A 24 8.02 -1.16 -7.18
C CYS A 24 9.53 -1.00 -7.15
N PHE A 25 10.02 0.19 -6.81
CA PHE A 25 11.44 0.45 -6.61
C PHE A 25 11.63 1.52 -5.53
N CYS A 26 12.71 1.42 -4.74
CA CYS A 26 13.09 2.52 -3.84
C CYS A 26 13.75 3.63 -4.65
N ILE A 27 13.37 4.88 -4.41
CA ILE A 27 14.00 6.04 -5.02
C ILE A 27 15.45 6.14 -4.49
N SER A 28 16.41 6.14 -5.41
CA SER A 28 17.84 6.29 -5.11
C SER A 28 18.59 6.77 -6.35
N ASP A 29 19.83 7.23 -6.17
CA ASP A 29 20.70 7.73 -7.24
C ASP A 29 21.01 6.71 -8.35
N ASP A 30 20.80 5.42 -8.06
CA ASP A 30 21.04 4.33 -9.00
C ASP A 30 19.90 4.16 -10.02
N TRP A 31 18.75 4.79 -9.79
CA TRP A 31 17.63 4.80 -10.73
C TRP A 31 17.62 6.09 -11.55
N ASN A 32 17.48 5.92 -12.86
CA ASN A 32 17.20 7.00 -13.78
C ASN A 32 16.09 6.57 -14.73
N GLU A 33 15.56 7.51 -15.51
CA GLU A 33 14.43 7.25 -16.39
C GLU A 33 14.69 6.11 -17.39
N GLN A 34 15.92 5.97 -17.90
CA GLN A 34 16.27 4.87 -18.81
C GLN A 34 16.31 3.51 -18.10
N SER A 35 16.79 3.44 -16.86
CA SER A 35 16.77 2.18 -16.10
C SER A 35 15.37 1.80 -15.66
N LEU A 36 14.50 2.77 -15.37
CA LEU A 36 13.08 2.55 -15.07
C LEU A 36 12.28 2.10 -16.31
N LEU A 37 12.54 2.67 -17.48
CA LEU A 37 11.99 2.19 -18.76
C LEU A 37 12.36 0.72 -19.00
N LYS A 38 13.65 0.39 -18.86
CA LYS A 38 14.13 -0.99 -19.00
C LYS A 38 13.53 -1.93 -17.97
N LEU A 39 13.32 -1.46 -16.74
CA LEU A 39 12.64 -2.24 -15.71
C LEU A 39 11.24 -2.60 -16.17
N LYS A 40 10.43 -1.58 -16.55
CA LYS A 40 9.05 -1.76 -17.03
C LYS A 40 8.97 -2.74 -18.19
N GLU A 41 9.86 -2.60 -19.18
CA GLU A 41 9.93 -3.49 -20.35
C GLU A 41 10.33 -4.93 -19.97
N LYS A 42 11.34 -5.11 -19.11
CA LYS A 42 11.84 -6.44 -18.73
C LYS A 42 10.89 -7.21 -17.82
N THR A 43 10.13 -6.51 -16.98
CA THR A 43 9.17 -7.13 -16.06
C THR A 43 7.78 -7.30 -16.67
N ASP A 44 7.55 -6.71 -17.86
CA ASP A 44 6.23 -6.55 -18.47
C ASP A 44 5.24 -5.85 -17.50
N ALA A 45 5.77 -4.91 -16.71
CA ALA A 45 4.96 -4.23 -15.69
C ALA A 45 3.97 -3.27 -16.34
N TYR A 46 2.73 -3.34 -15.87
CA TYR A 46 1.67 -2.45 -16.31
C TYR A 46 1.94 -1.00 -15.88
N PHE A 47 2.48 -0.82 -14.67
CA PHE A 47 2.90 0.48 -14.14
C PHE A 47 4.01 0.36 -13.08
N LEU A 48 4.65 1.50 -12.79
CA LEU A 48 5.73 1.65 -11.83
C LEU A 48 5.26 2.43 -10.60
N VAL A 49 5.70 2.01 -9.42
CA VAL A 49 5.48 2.74 -8.16
C VAL A 49 6.83 3.02 -7.51
N GLY A 50 7.12 4.30 -7.29
CA GLY A 50 8.28 4.73 -6.53
C GLY A 50 8.00 4.61 -5.03
N ILE A 51 8.97 4.16 -4.25
CA ILE A 51 8.91 4.16 -2.78
C ILE A 51 9.97 5.13 -2.28
N GLN A 52 9.53 6.17 -1.60
CA GLN A 52 10.42 7.18 -1.03
C GLN A 52 10.58 6.92 0.46
N THR A 53 11.83 6.86 0.92
CA THR A 53 12.15 6.79 2.35
C THR A 53 12.83 8.09 2.80
N PRO A 54 12.93 8.38 4.12
CA PRO A 54 13.54 9.62 4.61
C PRO A 54 14.99 9.83 4.16
N ASP A 55 15.71 8.74 3.83
CA ASP A 55 17.10 8.77 3.39
C ASP A 55 17.26 9.10 1.90
N SER A 56 16.16 9.18 1.15
CA SER A 56 16.17 9.40 -0.30
C SER A 56 15.86 10.86 -0.67
N GLU A 57 16.56 11.39 -1.68
CA GLU A 57 16.24 12.70 -2.23
C GLU A 57 14.88 12.68 -2.95
N LEU A 58 14.16 13.80 -2.89
CA LEU A 58 12.88 13.94 -3.59
C LEU A 58 13.14 14.03 -5.09
N VAL A 59 12.95 12.90 -5.77
CA VAL A 59 13.07 12.77 -7.22
C VAL A 59 11.74 12.33 -7.80
N SER A 60 11.25 13.08 -8.78
CA SER A 60 10.06 12.72 -9.55
C SER A 60 10.47 12.22 -10.92
N PHE A 61 9.88 11.11 -11.36
CA PHE A 61 10.07 10.55 -12.68
C PHE A 61 8.73 10.52 -13.41
N ASP A 62 8.66 11.06 -14.62
CA ASP A 62 7.39 11.18 -15.37
C ASP A 62 6.74 9.82 -15.65
N ILE A 63 7.57 8.78 -15.86
CA ILE A 63 7.17 7.39 -16.12
C ILE A 63 6.54 6.67 -14.92
N VAL A 64 6.63 7.24 -13.71
CA VAL A 64 6.17 6.61 -12.47
C VAL A 64 4.78 7.09 -12.13
N GLU A 65 3.84 6.15 -12.01
CA GLU A 65 2.43 6.45 -11.81
C GLU A 65 2.16 7.05 -10.42
N GLY A 66 2.94 6.69 -9.39
CA GLY A 66 2.89 7.37 -8.10
C GLY A 66 4.10 7.08 -7.22
N ILE A 67 4.35 7.98 -6.26
CA ILE A 67 5.39 7.84 -5.25
C ILE A 67 4.73 7.65 -3.89
N VAL A 68 5.10 6.59 -3.18
CA VAL A 68 4.64 6.29 -1.82
C VAL A 68 5.77 6.59 -0.83
N GLU A 69 5.59 7.61 -0.01
CA GLU A 69 6.47 7.96 1.11
C GLU A 69 6.20 7.04 2.31
N CYS A 70 7.24 6.40 2.85
CA CYS A 70 7.15 5.53 4.01
C CYS A 70 8.45 5.52 4.82
N GLN A 71 8.44 4.96 6.04
CA GLN A 71 9.69 4.68 6.76
C GLN A 71 10.48 3.56 6.07
N SER A 72 11.80 3.51 6.30
CA SER A 72 12.68 2.53 5.65
C SER A 72 12.31 1.07 5.99
N GLU A 73 11.82 0.82 7.20
CA GLU A 73 11.29 -0.47 7.66
C GLU A 73 9.96 -0.88 6.98
N ASP A 74 9.22 0.10 6.45
CA ASP A 74 7.87 -0.09 5.91
C ASP A 74 7.84 -0.42 4.41
N VAL A 75 8.97 -0.32 3.71
CA VAL A 75 9.07 -0.59 2.26
C VAL A 75 8.45 -1.95 1.91
N SER A 76 8.76 -2.98 2.69
CA SER A 76 8.21 -4.33 2.48
C SER A 76 6.70 -4.39 2.63
N GLN A 77 6.12 -3.53 3.47
CA GLN A 77 4.70 -3.48 3.79
C GLN A 77 3.91 -2.71 2.74
N VAL A 78 4.49 -1.67 2.15
CA VAL A 78 3.96 -1.02 0.95
C VAL A 78 3.81 -2.04 -0.18
N VAL A 79 4.89 -2.77 -0.48
CA VAL A 79 4.89 -3.78 -1.56
C VAL A 79 3.89 -4.89 -1.26
N LYS A 80 3.78 -5.33 0.00
CA LYS A 80 2.80 -6.35 0.41
C LYS A 80 1.35 -5.88 0.23
N LEU A 81 1.06 -4.62 0.53
CA LEU A 81 -0.27 -4.04 0.32
C LEU A 81 -0.64 -3.96 -1.17
N LEU A 82 0.33 -3.60 -2.02
CA LEU A 82 0.15 -3.55 -3.48
C LEU A 82 0.12 -4.94 -4.12
N ASN A 83 0.74 -5.94 -3.49
CA ASN A 83 0.69 -7.32 -3.92
C ASN A 83 -0.63 -7.98 -3.48
N ILE A 84 -1.72 -7.58 -4.14
CA ILE A 84 -3.09 -7.99 -3.84
C ILE A 84 -3.16 -9.50 -3.63
N SER A 85 -3.69 -9.91 -2.47
CA SER A 85 -3.97 -11.30 -2.15
C SER A 85 -5.36 -11.70 -2.63
N GLN A 86 -5.48 -12.88 -3.25
CA GLN A 86 -6.79 -13.50 -3.50
C GLN A 86 -7.42 -14.10 -2.23
N ARG A 87 -6.68 -14.15 -1.12
CA ARG A 87 -7.13 -14.74 0.14
C ARG A 87 -7.68 -13.65 1.04
N GLY A 88 -9.00 -13.41 0.97
CA GLY A 88 -9.68 -12.41 1.79
C GLY A 88 -11.17 -12.33 1.49
N LEU A 89 -11.88 -11.56 2.32
CA LEU A 89 -13.30 -11.25 2.15
C LEU A 89 -13.54 -10.16 1.08
N ILE A 90 -12.68 -9.14 1.05
CA ILE A 90 -12.77 -8.03 0.10
C ILE A 90 -11.52 -8.07 -0.78
N GLY A 91 -11.73 -8.28 -2.07
CA GLY A 91 -10.69 -8.19 -3.08
C GLY A 91 -10.78 -6.87 -3.82
N ILE A 92 -9.62 -6.35 -4.21
CA ILE A 92 -9.46 -5.29 -5.21
C ILE A 92 -8.69 -5.88 -6.37
N ASP A 93 -8.68 -5.20 -7.52
CA ASP A 93 -7.83 -5.60 -8.64
C ASP A 93 -6.74 -4.56 -8.94
N VAL A 94 -5.87 -4.89 -9.89
CA VAL A 94 -4.75 -4.01 -10.26
C VAL A 94 -5.24 -2.70 -10.89
N ASN A 95 -6.41 -2.69 -11.55
CA ASN A 95 -6.97 -1.46 -12.12
C ASN A 95 -7.48 -0.54 -11.01
N ASP A 96 -8.02 -1.08 -9.92
CA ASP A 96 -8.36 -0.29 -8.73
C ASP A 96 -7.14 0.45 -8.18
N ILE A 97 -6.01 -0.26 -8.05
CA ILE A 97 -4.74 0.35 -7.61
C ILE A 97 -4.25 1.39 -8.61
N LYS A 98 -4.31 1.10 -9.91
CA LYS A 98 -3.91 2.08 -10.94
C LYS A 98 -4.77 3.34 -10.88
N ASN A 99 -6.08 3.18 -10.78
CA ASN A 99 -7.04 4.28 -10.67
C ASN A 99 -6.79 5.13 -9.43
N LEU A 100 -6.31 4.53 -8.33
CA LEU A 100 -5.85 5.28 -7.16
C LEU A 100 -4.65 6.16 -7.52
N PHE A 101 -3.60 5.59 -8.14
CA PHE A 101 -2.36 6.31 -8.51
C PHE A 101 -2.54 7.35 -9.63
N GLU A 102 -3.63 7.31 -10.39
CA GLU A 102 -3.96 8.36 -11.37
C GLU A 102 -4.45 9.67 -10.72
N ARG A 103 -4.74 9.68 -9.41
CA ARG A 103 -5.31 10.84 -8.70
C ARG A 103 -4.28 11.83 -8.21
N SER A 104 -3.16 11.31 -7.71
CA SER A 104 -2.09 12.10 -7.13
C SER A 104 -0.75 11.58 -7.61
N ARG A 105 0.30 12.37 -7.43
CA ARG A 105 1.67 11.89 -7.65
C ARG A 105 2.34 11.45 -6.35
N SER A 106 1.85 11.92 -5.21
CA SER A 106 2.46 11.71 -3.90
C SER A 106 1.47 11.07 -2.95
N TYR A 107 1.88 9.98 -2.35
CA TYR A 107 1.12 9.22 -1.37
C TYR A 107 1.97 9.02 -0.13
N LYS A 108 1.32 8.81 1.00
CA LYS A 108 1.96 8.46 2.26
C LYS A 108 1.48 7.09 2.70
N PHE A 109 2.37 6.33 3.32
CA PHE A 109 2.08 5.05 3.93
C PHE A 109 2.14 5.13 5.45
N ILE A 110 1.13 4.55 6.09
CA ILE A 110 1.11 4.31 7.53
C ILE A 110 0.62 2.91 7.81
N GLN A 111 1.02 2.35 8.95
CA GLN A 111 0.49 1.08 9.44
C GLN A 111 0.42 1.04 10.97
N ILE A 112 -0.45 0.15 11.45
CA ILE A 112 -0.43 -0.35 12.83
C ILE A 112 -0.40 -1.87 12.77
N HIS A 113 0.43 -2.46 13.62
CA HIS A 113 0.54 -3.90 13.78
C HIS A 113 0.45 -4.27 15.25
N ILE A 114 -0.57 -5.04 15.62
CA ILE A 114 -0.73 -5.57 16.97
C ILE A 114 -0.52 -7.09 16.92
N THR A 115 0.34 -7.60 17.78
CA THR A 115 0.62 -9.04 17.97
C THR A 115 0.29 -9.52 19.38
N ASP A 116 -0.46 -8.71 20.13
CA ASP A 116 -0.80 -9.00 21.53
C ASP A 116 -2.02 -9.92 21.58
N GLU A 117 -1.80 -11.17 22.03
CA GLU A 117 -2.86 -12.17 22.22
C GLU A 117 -3.84 -11.81 23.35
N PHE A 118 -3.48 -10.85 24.21
CA PHE A 118 -4.31 -10.40 25.33
C PHE A 118 -5.16 -9.17 24.98
N GLU A 119 -4.93 -8.55 23.82
CA GLU A 119 -5.70 -7.40 23.37
C GLU A 119 -7.10 -7.86 22.92
N THR A 120 -8.09 -7.68 23.79
CA THR A 120 -9.45 -8.20 23.53
C THR A 120 -10.19 -7.48 22.40
N ASP A 121 -9.70 -6.31 21.97
CA ASP A 121 -10.33 -5.48 20.93
C ASP A 121 -9.32 -4.97 19.89
N MET A 122 -8.37 -5.83 19.48
CA MET A 122 -7.26 -5.50 18.55
C MET A 122 -7.74 -4.68 17.35
N VAL A 123 -8.90 -5.05 16.79
CA VAL A 123 -9.50 -4.40 15.63
C VAL A 123 -9.79 -2.92 15.90
N LYS A 124 -10.43 -2.60 17.04
CA LYS A 124 -10.76 -1.21 17.39
C LYS A 124 -9.51 -0.43 17.75
N THR A 125 -8.66 -0.99 18.59
CA THR A 125 -7.41 -0.35 19.03
C THR A 125 -6.55 0.01 17.81
N THR A 126 -6.36 -0.93 16.88
CA THR A 126 -5.59 -0.70 15.64
C THR A 126 -6.23 0.38 14.76
N ALA A 127 -7.56 0.38 14.60
CA ALA A 127 -8.23 1.39 13.79
C ALA A 127 -8.08 2.79 14.37
N HIS A 128 -8.23 2.93 15.69
CA HIS A 128 -8.02 4.19 16.40
C HIS A 128 -6.58 4.69 16.28
N GLU A 129 -5.60 3.82 16.55
CA GLU A 129 -4.18 4.20 16.47
C GLU A 129 -3.77 4.59 15.05
N LEU A 130 -4.33 3.96 14.01
CA LEU A 130 -4.05 4.34 12.63
C LEU A 130 -4.56 5.76 12.33
N VAL A 131 -5.78 6.08 12.74
CA VAL A 131 -6.36 7.42 12.55
C VAL A 131 -5.57 8.47 13.32
N ASP A 132 -5.08 8.14 14.52
CA ASP A 132 -4.27 9.05 15.33
C ASP A 132 -2.90 9.39 14.69
N GLN A 133 -2.42 8.59 13.74
CA GLN A 133 -1.23 8.93 12.93
C GLN A 133 -1.52 9.95 11.83
N LEU A 134 -2.78 10.17 11.46
CA LEU A 134 -3.13 11.12 10.40
C LEU A 134 -3.05 12.57 10.91
N PRO A 135 -2.56 13.52 10.09
CA PRO A 135 -2.64 14.94 10.40
C PRO A 135 -4.09 15.38 10.68
N LYS A 136 -4.29 16.19 11.72
CA LYS A 136 -5.63 16.71 12.07
C LYS A 136 -6.16 17.62 10.97
N GLY A 137 -7.40 17.36 10.55
CA GLY A 137 -8.05 18.15 9.49
C GLY A 137 -7.51 17.85 8.09
N LEU A 138 -6.83 16.72 7.92
CA LEU A 138 -6.39 16.25 6.61
C LEU A 138 -7.61 16.02 5.70
N ASN A 139 -7.56 16.61 4.51
CA ASN A 139 -8.47 16.29 3.42
C ASN A 139 -7.80 15.24 2.52
N VAL A 140 -8.45 14.10 2.31
CA VAL A 140 -7.90 12.98 1.55
C VAL A 140 -8.64 12.84 0.23
N GLU A 141 -7.90 12.70 -0.88
CA GLU A 141 -8.47 12.50 -2.22
C GLU A 141 -8.45 11.03 -2.67
N GLY A 142 -7.56 10.21 -2.09
CA GLY A 142 -7.51 8.77 -2.36
C GLY A 142 -6.96 7.98 -1.19
N LEU A 143 -7.55 6.81 -0.94
CA LEU A 143 -7.07 5.85 0.06
C LEU A 143 -7.14 4.41 -0.45
N LEU A 144 -6.13 3.64 -0.07
CA LEU A 144 -6.11 2.18 -0.12
C LEU A 144 -5.80 1.64 1.26
N VAL A 145 -6.71 0.83 1.80
CA VAL A 145 -6.60 0.25 3.14
C VAL A 145 -6.57 -1.27 3.06
N GLY A 146 -5.52 -1.86 3.62
CA GLY A 146 -5.38 -3.30 3.73
C GLY A 146 -5.53 -3.77 5.16
N MET A 147 -6.44 -4.72 5.38
CA MET A 147 -6.67 -5.36 6.67
C MET A 147 -6.11 -6.78 6.61
N GLU A 148 -5.18 -7.11 7.50
CA GLU A 148 -4.52 -8.41 7.52
C GLU A 148 -4.62 -9.05 8.91
N SER A 149 -4.96 -10.33 8.95
CA SER A 149 -4.98 -11.12 10.19
C SER A 149 -4.60 -12.57 9.97
N SER A 150 -4.31 -13.29 11.07
CA SER A 150 -4.01 -14.73 11.04
C SER A 150 -5.16 -15.60 10.50
N GLU A 151 -6.39 -15.12 10.63
CA GLU A 151 -7.59 -15.77 10.14
C GLU A 151 -8.40 -14.81 9.26
N SER A 152 -9.40 -15.30 8.53
CA SER A 152 -10.29 -14.41 7.79
C SER A 152 -11.02 -13.48 8.76
N LEU A 153 -10.94 -12.17 8.54
CA LEU A 153 -11.73 -11.20 9.30
C LEU A 153 -13.22 -11.48 9.15
N SER A 154 -13.94 -11.30 10.25
CA SER A 154 -15.40 -11.33 10.23
C SER A 154 -15.95 -10.12 9.46
N ILE A 155 -17.15 -10.27 8.90
CA ILE A 155 -17.88 -9.15 8.27
C ILE A 155 -18.06 -8.02 9.27
N ASN A 156 -18.40 -8.32 10.53
CA ASN A 156 -18.61 -7.31 11.57
C ASN A 156 -17.35 -6.47 11.85
N HIS A 157 -16.18 -7.12 11.95
CA HIS A 157 -14.92 -6.40 12.16
C HIS A 157 -14.54 -5.57 10.94
N THR A 158 -14.71 -6.13 9.73
CA THR A 158 -14.43 -5.43 8.48
C THR A 158 -15.32 -4.19 8.34
N SER A 159 -16.64 -4.34 8.53
CA SER A 159 -17.59 -3.23 8.48
C SER A 159 -17.31 -2.18 9.54
N TYR A 160 -16.94 -2.58 10.76
CA TYR A 160 -16.56 -1.62 11.80
C TYR A 160 -15.37 -0.75 11.37
N ILE A 161 -14.31 -1.36 10.83
CA ILE A 161 -13.12 -0.61 10.39
C ILE A 161 -13.47 0.37 9.27
N ILE A 162 -14.21 -0.09 8.25
CA ILE A 162 -14.63 0.76 7.13
C ILE A 162 -15.45 1.94 7.66
N ASP A 163 -16.51 1.68 8.43
CA ASP A 163 -17.38 2.72 8.98
C ASP A 163 -16.62 3.71 9.86
N PHE A 164 -15.64 3.23 10.63
CA PHE A 164 -14.83 4.07 11.51
C PHE A 164 -13.90 4.99 10.70
N LEU A 165 -13.21 4.45 9.70
CA LEU A 165 -12.31 5.23 8.85
C LEU A 165 -13.09 6.26 8.03
N GLU A 166 -14.24 5.89 7.45
CA GLU A 166 -15.05 6.82 6.66
C GLU A 166 -15.65 7.95 7.49
N LYS A 167 -15.89 7.75 8.79
CA LYS A 167 -16.34 8.81 9.70
C LYS A 167 -15.21 9.71 10.19
N SER A 168 -13.98 9.18 10.20
CA SER A 168 -12.82 9.87 10.77
C SER A 168 -12.01 10.63 9.73
N ILE A 169 -12.04 10.18 8.48
CA ILE A 169 -11.29 10.76 7.36
C ILE A 169 -12.24 11.63 6.53
N VAL A 170 -11.87 12.90 6.36
CA VAL A 170 -12.63 13.86 5.54
C VAL A 170 -12.11 13.80 4.11
N GLY A 171 -13.04 13.75 3.14
CA GLY A 171 -12.72 13.77 1.71
C GLY A 171 -13.97 14.03 0.86
N ASP A 172 -13.94 15.08 0.04
CA ASP A 172 -15.09 15.51 -0.78
C ASP A 172 -15.36 14.55 -1.95
N GLU A 173 -14.31 14.14 -2.68
CA GLU A 173 -14.35 13.16 -3.78
C GLU A 173 -13.40 12.00 -3.53
N LEU A 174 -13.53 11.39 -2.35
CA LEU A 174 -12.59 10.39 -1.87
C LEU A 174 -12.73 9.05 -2.61
N TYR A 175 -11.67 8.66 -3.33
CA TYR A 175 -11.53 7.32 -3.91
C TYR A 175 -11.08 6.33 -2.83
N LYS A 176 -11.89 5.30 -2.57
CA LYS A 176 -11.68 4.38 -1.45
C LYS A 176 -11.58 2.95 -1.93
N TYR A 177 -10.46 2.32 -1.60
CA TYR A 177 -10.23 0.92 -1.87
C TYR A 177 -9.92 0.20 -0.56
N TYR A 178 -10.63 -0.90 -0.30
CA TYR A 178 -10.43 -1.73 0.88
C TYR A 178 -10.11 -3.14 0.41
N CYS A 179 -9.10 -3.76 1.00
CA CYS A 179 -8.82 -5.17 0.78
C CYS A 179 -8.57 -5.88 2.11
N THR A 180 -8.89 -7.17 2.15
CA THR A 180 -8.55 -8.02 3.29
C THR A 180 -7.62 -9.14 2.87
N SER A 181 -6.75 -9.55 3.78
CA SER A 181 -5.76 -10.59 3.54
C SER A 181 -5.58 -11.48 4.77
N ILE A 182 -5.13 -12.71 4.55
CA ILE A 182 -4.77 -13.65 5.61
C ILE A 182 -3.23 -13.77 5.66
N SER A 183 -2.67 -13.63 6.85
CA SER A 183 -1.26 -13.81 7.14
C SER A 183 -1.01 -15.15 7.82
N ASP A 184 0.21 -15.68 7.68
CA ASP A 184 0.67 -16.83 8.46
C ASP A 184 1.17 -16.41 9.87
N GLU A 185 1.23 -15.10 10.17
CA GLU A 185 1.60 -14.57 11.49
C GLU A 185 0.45 -14.79 12.50
N ALA A 186 0.63 -15.75 13.41
CA ALA A 186 -0.36 -16.10 14.43
C ALA A 186 -0.68 -14.93 15.38
N ASN A 187 -1.95 -14.83 15.79
CA ASN A 187 -2.46 -13.84 16.75
C ASN A 187 -2.07 -12.38 16.39
N SER A 188 -2.04 -12.06 15.11
CA SER A 188 -1.72 -10.72 14.61
C SER A 188 -2.91 -10.07 13.92
N PHE A 189 -3.03 -8.76 14.09
CA PHE A 189 -3.87 -7.91 13.28
C PHE A 189 -3.06 -6.72 12.81
N ARG A 190 -3.16 -6.41 11.53
CA ARG A 190 -2.43 -5.32 10.91
C ARG A 190 -3.34 -4.53 10.00
N LEU A 191 -3.27 -3.22 10.13
CA LEU A 191 -3.95 -2.27 9.27
C LEU A 191 -2.91 -1.42 8.57
N ARG A 192 -2.97 -1.39 7.24
CA ARG A 192 -2.08 -0.59 6.39
C ARG A 192 -2.91 0.41 5.61
N MET A 193 -2.37 1.59 5.37
CA MET A 193 -3.01 2.62 4.56
C MET A 193 -1.99 3.31 3.66
N ILE A 194 -2.33 3.41 2.38
CA ILE A 194 -1.74 4.36 1.43
C ILE A 194 -2.77 5.45 1.22
N TYR A 195 -2.40 6.72 1.40
CA TYR A 195 -3.31 7.85 1.20
C TYR A 195 -2.66 9.00 0.44
N ALA A 196 -3.47 9.76 -0.29
CA ALA A 196 -3.08 11.01 -0.94
C ALA A 196 -3.82 12.19 -0.28
N GLU A 197 -3.08 13.26 -0.01
CA GLU A 197 -3.62 14.50 0.53
C GLU A 197 -4.19 15.36 -0.60
N ALA A 198 -5.39 15.91 -0.42
CA ALA A 198 -5.95 16.85 -1.38
C ALA A 198 -5.20 18.20 -1.31
N HIS A 199 -4.93 18.79 -2.48
CA HIS A 199 -4.27 20.09 -2.62
C HIS A 199 -5.24 21.29 -2.54
#